data_AF-A0A226EW58-F1
#
_entry.id   AF-A0A226EW58-F1
#
_cell.length_a   1.000
_cell.length_b   1.000
_cell.length_c   1.000
_cell.angle_alpha   90.00
_cell.angle_beta   90.00
_cell.angle_gamma   90.00
#
_symmetry.space_group_name_H-M   'P 1'
#
loop_
_entity.id
_entity.type
_entity.pdbx_description
1 polymer ?
#
loop_
_entity_poly.entity_id
_entity_poly.type
_entity_poly.pdbx_seq_one_letter_code
_entity_poly.pdbx_strand_id
1 'polypeptide(L)'
;MTSSPKAGPSFAVETTVKAEPSEEPTAGSSNIGHNNDVACFACHWEHLRSEKVDCGCKSCPTSFHKKCTNRRGYPEACFSEIKGILNLEKCQECVASSSTSLERWKYVSRCELSTILKTVCDRWIKWLKVKADKVDPHYSIILNASNYGHRVYQDFRSCRPQVVDMKTLENLVVQERFQTVEGFITQLKWLLHNSIVFNGRTARVTALTSEFLTMAFTDLNNVVWTCVDCQLQINVTPQDRSHDFFLLPCRTPHPVIWVKLDGYPWWPAKLIGTKNFDEDTVQVFFFGDYTKAYMKVKKCKSYSRQKIDSTKKFKNMGTKLNKAIKEADAYIAALAQNKHFGLQVVNETASALPNITTDFMKTLFPTMEEEVLKDMVNPFTPLFQVGI
;
A
#
# COMPACT_ATOMS: atom_id res chain seq x y z
N MET A 1 47.85 61.76 -10.97
CA MET A 1 49.05 61.11 -10.40
C MET A 1 48.77 59.62 -10.30
N THR A 2 49.25 58.88 -11.29
CA THR A 2 49.15 57.42 -11.40
C THR A 2 50.43 56.81 -10.83
N SER A 3 50.29 55.87 -9.89
CA SER A 3 51.40 55.00 -9.51
C SER A 3 50.87 53.62 -9.12
N SER A 4 51.17 52.65 -9.98
CA SER A 4 51.15 51.21 -9.70
C SER A 4 52.02 50.87 -8.48
N PRO A 5 51.87 49.67 -7.87
CA PRO A 5 52.95 48.70 -8.09
C PRO A 5 52.58 47.19 -8.08
N LYS A 6 53.32 46.49 -8.95
CA LYS A 6 54.04 45.20 -8.79
C LYS A 6 53.27 43.87 -8.64
N ALA A 7 53.41 43.06 -9.69
CA ALA A 7 53.24 41.62 -9.71
C ALA A 7 54.42 40.88 -9.05
N GLY A 8 54.13 39.77 -8.38
CA GLY A 8 55.06 38.75 -7.88
C GLY A 8 54.57 37.34 -8.29
N PRO A 9 55.42 36.30 -8.24
CA PRO A 9 55.47 35.26 -9.27
C PRO A 9 54.48 34.10 -9.09
N SER A 10 54.04 33.54 -10.22
CA SER A 10 53.30 32.28 -10.31
C SER A 10 54.23 31.08 -10.11
N PHE A 11 53.90 30.20 -9.17
CA PHE A 11 54.43 28.85 -9.13
C PHE A 11 53.43 27.90 -9.80
N ALA A 12 53.74 27.49 -11.03
CA ALA A 12 53.12 26.33 -11.68
C ALA A 12 53.89 25.09 -11.22
N VAL A 13 53.19 24.12 -10.63
CA VAL A 13 53.70 22.76 -10.43
C VAL A 13 53.00 21.87 -11.44
N GLU A 14 53.68 21.64 -12.57
CA GLU A 14 53.37 20.53 -13.46
C GLU A 14 53.76 19.22 -12.76
N THR A 15 52.79 18.35 -12.51
CA THR A 15 53.06 16.94 -12.22
C THR A 15 52.38 16.09 -13.29
N THR A 16 53.19 15.70 -14.27
CA THR A 16 52.89 14.68 -15.26
C THR A 16 52.88 13.31 -14.59
N VAL A 17 51.70 12.74 -14.39
CA VAL A 17 51.56 11.31 -14.04
C VAL A 17 51.29 10.55 -15.33
N LYS A 18 52.27 9.70 -15.71
CA LYS A 18 52.17 8.74 -16.80
C LYS A 18 51.02 7.77 -16.53
N ALA A 19 50.12 7.62 -17.51
CA ALA A 19 49.11 6.57 -17.49
C ALA A 19 49.77 5.22 -17.77
N GLU A 20 49.68 4.29 -16.81
CA GLU A 20 49.92 2.87 -17.05
C GLU A 20 48.71 2.27 -17.78
N PRO A 21 48.90 1.35 -18.74
CA PRO A 21 47.79 0.74 -19.47
C PRO A 21 47.01 -0.19 -18.54
N SER A 22 45.74 0.13 -18.32
CA SER A 22 44.81 -0.74 -17.59
C SER A 22 44.59 -2.04 -18.38
N GLU A 23 44.97 -3.17 -17.78
CA GLU A 23 44.60 -4.50 -18.27
C GLU A 23 43.06 -4.60 -18.39
N GLU A 24 42.58 -4.93 -19.59
CA GLU A 24 41.17 -5.22 -19.84
C GLU A 24 40.72 -6.44 -19.00
N PRO A 25 39.61 -6.36 -18.25
CA PRO A 25 39.07 -7.54 -17.61
C PRO A 25 38.47 -8.44 -18.69
N THR A 26 39.07 -9.61 -18.84
CA THR A 26 38.63 -10.71 -19.70
C THR A 26 37.13 -10.97 -19.59
N ALA A 27 36.48 -10.95 -20.76
CA ALA A 27 35.06 -11.21 -20.94
C ALA A 27 34.70 -12.67 -20.63
N GLY A 28 34.38 -12.97 -19.38
CA GLY A 28 33.60 -14.15 -18.98
C GLY A 28 32.11 -13.81 -18.99
N SER A 29 31.38 -14.36 -19.96
CA SER A 29 29.98 -14.03 -20.30
C SER A 29 29.02 -14.07 -19.10
N SER A 30 28.46 -12.93 -18.73
CA SER A 30 27.24 -12.83 -17.93
C SER A 30 26.20 -12.07 -18.74
N ASN A 31 25.50 -12.76 -19.62
CA ASN A 31 24.52 -12.17 -20.56
C ASN A 31 23.09 -12.31 -20.02
N ILE A 32 22.82 -11.81 -18.82
CA ILE A 32 21.45 -11.38 -18.51
C ILE A 32 21.12 -10.24 -19.49
N GLY A 33 19.88 -10.18 -19.99
CA GLY A 33 19.47 -9.15 -20.95
C GLY A 33 19.92 -7.75 -20.47
N HIS A 34 20.46 -6.94 -21.39
CA HIS A 34 21.03 -5.60 -21.11
C HIS A 34 20.10 -4.62 -20.35
N ASN A 35 18.85 -5.00 -20.09
CA ASN A 35 17.83 -4.21 -19.42
C ASN A 35 17.53 -4.64 -17.98
N ASN A 36 18.11 -5.74 -17.49
CA ASN A 36 17.91 -6.19 -16.11
C ASN A 36 18.95 -5.60 -15.16
N ASP A 37 18.57 -5.49 -13.90
CA ASP A 37 19.41 -5.03 -12.81
C ASP A 37 20.53 -6.03 -12.51
N VAL A 38 21.64 -5.53 -11.98
CA VAL A 38 22.78 -6.34 -11.54
C VAL A 38 22.67 -6.78 -10.09
N ALA A 39 21.77 -6.15 -9.33
CA ALA A 39 21.51 -6.50 -7.96
C ALA A 39 20.31 -7.43 -7.86
N CYS A 40 20.48 -8.53 -7.13
CA CYS A 40 19.39 -9.46 -6.86
C CYS A 40 18.27 -8.73 -6.10
N PHE A 41 17.08 -8.66 -6.68
CA PHE A 41 15.95 -7.95 -6.12
C PHE A 41 15.43 -8.55 -4.80
N ALA A 42 15.83 -9.78 -4.49
CA ALA A 42 15.45 -10.47 -3.25
C ALA A 42 16.48 -10.36 -2.13
N CYS A 43 17.77 -10.16 -2.42
CA CYS A 43 18.81 -10.14 -1.38
C CYS A 43 19.75 -8.93 -1.44
N HIS A 44 19.62 -8.04 -2.43
CA HIS A 44 20.33 -6.76 -2.47
C HIS A 44 21.87 -6.88 -2.31
N TRP A 45 22.48 -7.96 -2.82
CA TRP A 45 23.90 -8.38 -2.63
C TRP A 45 24.33 -8.85 -1.23
N GLU A 46 23.41 -9.01 -0.28
CA GLU A 46 23.71 -9.30 1.13
C GLU A 46 24.42 -10.63 1.37
N HIS A 47 24.13 -11.66 0.58
CA HIS A 47 24.69 -12.99 0.79
C HIS A 47 25.85 -13.34 -0.14
N LEU A 48 26.14 -12.50 -1.14
CA LEU A 48 26.91 -12.88 -2.31
C LEU A 48 27.46 -11.67 -3.08
N ARG A 49 28.27 -10.82 -2.44
CA ARG A 49 28.84 -9.65 -3.14
C ARG A 49 29.66 -10.00 -4.40
N SER A 50 30.15 -11.23 -4.51
CA SER A 50 30.91 -11.74 -5.64
C SER A 50 30.11 -12.60 -6.64
N GLU A 51 28.92 -13.09 -6.27
CA GLU A 51 28.12 -13.94 -7.18
C GLU A 51 27.20 -13.05 -8.00
N LYS A 52 27.40 -13.08 -9.32
CA LYS A 52 26.53 -12.39 -10.26
C LYS A 52 25.12 -12.97 -10.18
N VAL A 53 24.12 -12.12 -10.37
CA VAL A 53 22.76 -12.59 -10.68
C VAL A 53 22.81 -13.49 -11.91
N ASP A 54 21.93 -14.48 -11.95
CA ASP A 54 21.88 -15.53 -12.99
C ASP A 54 20.45 -15.76 -13.52
N CYS A 55 19.47 -14.99 -13.03
CA CYS A 55 18.08 -15.07 -13.46
C CYS A 55 17.47 -13.67 -13.66
N GLY A 56 17.08 -13.33 -14.90
CA GLY A 56 16.41 -12.06 -15.23
C GLY A 56 14.91 -12.23 -15.46
N CYS A 57 14.10 -11.24 -15.07
CA CYS A 57 12.70 -11.17 -15.50
C CYS A 57 12.62 -10.65 -16.95
N LYS A 58 11.81 -11.28 -17.80
CA LYS A 58 11.59 -10.80 -19.17
C LYS A 58 10.72 -9.54 -19.25
N SER A 59 9.88 -9.31 -18.24
CA SER A 59 8.83 -8.28 -18.25
C SER A 59 9.19 -7.00 -17.48
N CYS A 60 10.27 -7.02 -16.69
CA CYS A 60 10.71 -5.85 -15.94
C CYS A 60 12.23 -5.93 -15.64
N PRO A 61 12.82 -4.84 -15.12
CA PRO A 61 14.24 -4.81 -14.82
C PRO A 61 14.69 -5.72 -13.68
N THR A 62 13.81 -6.38 -12.92
CA THR A 62 14.28 -7.19 -11.78
C THR A 62 15.15 -8.37 -12.21
N SER A 63 16.14 -8.69 -11.38
CA SER A 63 16.97 -9.88 -11.50
C SER A 63 17.11 -10.58 -10.15
N PHE A 64 17.53 -11.84 -10.18
CA PHE A 64 17.59 -12.70 -9.01
C PHE A 64 18.77 -13.66 -9.12
N HIS A 65 19.22 -14.15 -7.96
CA HIS A 65 19.99 -15.39 -7.90
C HIS A 65 19.03 -16.59 -7.96
N LYS A 66 19.43 -17.69 -8.62
CA LYS A 66 18.64 -18.94 -8.71
C LYS A 66 18.21 -19.42 -7.32
N LYS A 67 19.12 -19.41 -6.34
CA LYS A 67 18.79 -19.79 -4.95
C LYS A 67 17.76 -18.87 -4.29
N CYS A 68 17.77 -17.57 -4.63
CA CYS A 68 16.79 -16.61 -4.15
C CYS A 68 15.43 -16.83 -4.80
N THR A 69 15.38 -17.26 -6.06
CA THR A 69 14.12 -17.65 -6.70
C THR A 69 13.50 -18.87 -6.03
N ASN A 70 14.30 -19.88 -5.66
CA ASN A 70 13.81 -21.05 -4.92
C ASN A 70 13.22 -20.67 -3.55
N ARG A 71 13.89 -19.80 -2.80
CA ARG A 71 13.39 -19.31 -1.50
C ARG A 71 12.07 -18.54 -1.62
N ARG A 72 11.84 -17.89 -2.76
CA ARG A 72 10.58 -17.20 -3.07
C ARG A 72 9.49 -18.12 -3.62
N GLY A 73 9.78 -19.42 -3.75
CA GLY A 73 8.82 -20.44 -4.16
C GLY A 73 8.39 -20.34 -5.62
N TYR A 74 9.26 -19.85 -6.52
CA TYR A 74 8.95 -19.85 -7.95
C TYR A 74 8.86 -21.29 -8.49
N PRO A 75 7.74 -21.69 -9.12
CA PRO A 75 7.62 -23.00 -9.77
C PRO A 75 8.59 -23.15 -10.96
N GLU A 76 9.06 -24.37 -11.24
CA GLU A 76 9.95 -24.66 -12.38
C GLU A 76 9.34 -24.21 -13.73
N ALA A 77 8.02 -24.31 -13.88
CA ALA A 77 7.30 -23.89 -15.07
C ALA A 77 7.38 -22.37 -15.38
N CYS A 78 7.80 -21.54 -14.42
CA CYS A 78 7.96 -20.10 -14.63
C CYS A 78 9.27 -19.74 -15.34
N PHE A 79 10.17 -20.69 -15.52
CA PHE A 79 11.50 -20.46 -16.06
C PHE A 79 11.65 -20.95 -17.50
N SER A 80 12.44 -20.23 -18.27
CA SER A 80 12.98 -20.69 -19.56
C SER A 80 14.49 -20.49 -19.59
N GLU A 81 15.18 -21.33 -20.35
CA GLU A 81 16.62 -21.24 -20.54
C GLU A 81 16.93 -20.80 -21.96
N ILE A 82 17.69 -19.71 -22.11
CA ILE A 82 18.12 -19.19 -23.40
C ILE A 82 19.63 -19.03 -23.35
N LYS A 83 20.36 -19.80 -24.17
CA LYS A 83 21.84 -19.76 -24.24
C LYS A 83 22.52 -19.97 -22.86
N GLY A 84 22.02 -20.89 -22.05
CA GLY A 84 22.59 -21.19 -20.72
C GLY A 84 22.18 -20.20 -19.62
N ILE A 85 21.28 -19.25 -19.90
CA ILE A 85 20.82 -18.24 -18.94
C ILE A 85 19.39 -18.53 -18.55
N LEU A 86 19.16 -18.61 -17.23
CA LEU A 86 17.84 -18.77 -16.66
C LEU A 86 17.08 -17.44 -16.80
N ASN A 87 15.87 -17.50 -17.33
CA ASN A 87 14.98 -16.35 -17.47
C ASN A 87 13.64 -16.68 -16.83
N LEU A 88 13.12 -15.72 -16.08
CA LEU A 88 11.80 -15.81 -15.49
C LEU A 88 10.81 -15.15 -16.46
N GLU A 89 9.82 -15.89 -16.94
CA GLU A 89 8.81 -15.36 -17.86
C GLU A 89 8.13 -14.12 -17.27
N LYS A 90 7.74 -14.22 -15.99
CA LYS A 90 7.14 -13.12 -15.23
C LYS A 90 7.45 -13.27 -13.74
N CYS A 91 8.05 -12.25 -13.14
CA CYS A 91 8.29 -12.21 -11.70
C CYS A 91 7.02 -11.93 -10.88
N GLN A 92 7.05 -12.22 -9.58
CA GLN A 92 5.94 -11.95 -8.64
C GLN A 92 5.55 -10.48 -8.64
N GLU A 93 6.49 -9.58 -8.86
CA GLU A 93 6.29 -8.13 -8.93
C GLU A 93 5.49 -7.78 -10.20
N CYS A 94 5.83 -8.35 -11.35
CA CYS A 94 5.06 -8.18 -12.58
C CYS A 94 3.65 -8.79 -12.46
N VAL A 95 3.51 -9.93 -11.78
CA VAL A 95 2.20 -10.54 -11.50
C VAL A 95 1.39 -9.57 -10.63
N ALA A 96 1.95 -9.16 -9.49
CA ALA A 96 1.37 -8.20 -8.56
C ALA A 96 0.96 -6.88 -9.25
N SER A 97 1.76 -6.36 -10.19
CA SER A 97 1.42 -5.15 -10.95
C SER A 97 0.27 -5.31 -11.93
N SER A 98 -0.09 -6.53 -12.31
CA SER A 98 -1.14 -6.81 -13.31
C SER A 98 -2.39 -7.46 -12.75
N SER A 99 -2.29 -8.14 -11.62
CA SER A 99 -3.40 -8.88 -11.00
C SER A 99 -3.32 -8.72 -9.49
N THR A 100 -4.44 -8.33 -8.89
CA THR A 100 -4.55 -8.20 -7.44
C THR A 100 -5.09 -9.49 -6.83
N SER A 101 -4.58 -9.82 -5.65
CA SER A 101 -5.12 -10.87 -4.78
C SER A 101 -6.24 -10.34 -3.88
N LEU A 102 -6.44 -9.02 -3.86
CA LEU A 102 -7.42 -8.34 -3.04
C LEU A 102 -8.79 -8.36 -3.74
N GLU A 103 -9.66 -9.28 -3.36
CA GLU A 103 -10.97 -9.50 -4.01
C GLU A 103 -11.77 -8.20 -4.18
N ARG A 104 -11.88 -7.41 -3.10
CA ARG A 104 -12.60 -6.12 -3.08
C ARG A 104 -11.99 -5.01 -3.93
N TRP A 105 -10.75 -5.19 -4.37
CA TRP A 105 -10.03 -4.23 -5.18
C TRP A 105 -9.88 -4.70 -6.64
N LYS A 106 -10.40 -5.88 -7.01
CA LYS A 106 -10.33 -6.39 -8.40
C LYS A 106 -11.00 -5.47 -9.42
N TYR A 107 -12.04 -4.75 -9.01
CA TYR A 107 -12.84 -3.90 -9.87
C TYR A 107 -12.53 -2.40 -9.71
N VAL A 108 -11.45 -2.04 -9.02
CA VAL A 108 -11.03 -0.64 -8.92
C VAL A 108 -10.52 -0.16 -10.28
N SER A 109 -11.04 0.96 -10.78
CA SER A 109 -10.50 1.59 -11.98
C SER A 109 -9.15 2.24 -11.68
N ARG A 110 -8.34 2.47 -12.73
CA ARG A 110 -7.04 3.16 -12.58
C ARG A 110 -7.20 4.57 -12.03
N CYS A 111 -8.26 5.27 -12.41
CA CYS A 111 -8.56 6.62 -11.91
C CYS A 111 -8.92 6.61 -10.42
N GLU A 112 -9.79 5.68 -10.00
CA GLU A 112 -10.13 5.52 -8.58
C GLU A 112 -8.89 5.16 -7.74
N LEU A 113 -8.09 4.20 -8.22
CA LEU A 113 -6.85 3.80 -7.55
C LEU A 113 -5.87 4.97 -7.48
N SER A 114 -5.69 5.72 -8.57
CA SER A 114 -4.86 6.93 -8.60
C SER A 114 -5.32 7.96 -7.58
N THR A 115 -6.62 8.21 -7.50
CA THR A 115 -7.21 9.15 -6.54
C THR A 115 -6.88 8.74 -5.10
N ILE A 116 -7.04 7.46 -4.77
CA ILE A 116 -6.72 6.93 -3.44
C ILE A 116 -5.22 7.04 -3.14
N LEU A 117 -4.38 6.58 -4.06
CA LEU A 117 -2.93 6.59 -3.89
C LEU A 117 -2.38 8.01 -3.81
N LYS A 118 -2.98 8.98 -4.51
CA LYS A 118 -2.57 10.38 -4.45
C LYS A 118 -2.72 10.94 -3.04
N THR A 119 -3.86 10.74 -2.40
CA THR A 119 -4.08 11.17 -1.00
C THR A 119 -3.09 10.52 -0.03
N VAL A 120 -2.69 9.27 -0.28
CA VAL A 120 -1.66 8.57 0.50
C VAL A 120 -0.29 9.20 0.26
N CYS A 121 0.12 9.38 -0.99
CA CYS A 121 1.38 10.02 -1.36
C CYS A 121 1.51 11.44 -0.80
N ASP A 122 0.45 12.25 -0.89
CA ASP A 122 0.43 13.63 -0.37
C ASP A 122 0.71 13.66 1.15
N ARG A 123 0.09 12.74 1.91
CA ARG A 123 0.33 12.59 3.34
C ARG A 123 1.77 12.18 3.64
N TRP A 124 2.31 11.23 2.89
CA TRP A 124 3.69 10.77 3.04
C TRP A 124 4.71 11.86 2.70
N ILE A 125 4.52 12.58 1.60
CA ILE A 125 5.39 13.69 1.20
C ILE A 125 5.36 14.79 2.27
N LYS A 126 4.18 15.13 2.81
CA LYS A 126 4.07 16.09 3.92
C LYS A 126 4.80 15.62 5.18
N TRP A 127 4.63 14.36 5.56
CA TRP A 127 5.32 13.75 6.70
C TRP A 127 6.85 13.78 6.51
N LEU A 128 7.32 13.38 5.32
CA LEU A 128 8.73 13.37 4.95
C LEU A 128 9.32 14.79 4.98
N LYS A 129 8.60 15.80 4.48
CA LYS A 129 9.05 17.21 4.54
C LYS A 129 9.20 17.69 5.98
N VAL A 130 8.21 17.44 6.84
CA VAL A 130 8.29 17.82 8.26
C VAL A 130 9.44 17.11 8.98
N LYS A 131 9.73 15.85 8.64
CA LYS A 131 10.88 15.11 9.17
C LYS A 131 12.21 15.61 8.61
N ALA A 132 12.26 15.99 7.32
CA ALA A 132 13.43 16.55 6.65
C ALA A 132 13.81 17.91 7.24
N ASP A 133 12.84 18.82 7.40
CA ASP A 133 13.02 20.16 7.98
C ASP A 133 13.51 20.12 9.43
N LYS A 134 13.27 19.01 10.13
CA LYS A 134 13.60 18.84 11.54
C LYS A 134 14.89 18.06 11.79
N VAL A 135 15.40 17.25 10.84
CA VAL A 135 16.41 16.24 11.22
C VAL A 135 17.45 15.82 10.16
N ASP A 136 17.19 15.80 8.83
CA ASP A 136 18.14 15.08 7.96
C ASP A 136 18.10 15.35 6.44
N PRO A 137 19.22 15.71 5.77
CA PRO A 137 19.32 15.71 4.30
C PRO A 137 18.99 14.35 3.65
N HIS A 138 19.13 13.21 4.33
CA HIS A 138 18.83 11.90 3.75
C HIS A 138 17.35 11.69 3.37
N TYR A 139 16.39 12.35 4.04
CA TYR A 139 14.99 12.29 3.62
C TYR A 139 14.76 12.95 2.25
N SER A 140 15.57 13.95 1.90
CA SER A 140 15.46 14.58 0.59
C SER A 140 15.98 13.70 -0.56
N ILE A 141 16.84 12.71 -0.28
CA ILE A 141 17.21 11.64 -1.23
C ILE A 141 15.98 10.76 -1.54
N ILE A 142 15.18 10.44 -0.51
CA ILE A 142 13.94 9.66 -0.65
C ILE A 142 12.85 10.48 -1.37
N LEU A 143 12.80 11.80 -1.13
CA LEU A 143 11.82 12.70 -1.73
C LEU A 143 12.10 12.98 -3.22
N ASN A 144 13.35 13.28 -3.55
CA ASN A 144 13.77 13.64 -4.90
C ASN A 144 15.25 13.31 -5.12
N ALA A 145 15.51 12.13 -5.67
CA ALA A 145 16.85 11.64 -5.96
C ALA A 145 17.56 12.48 -7.04
N SER A 146 16.81 13.17 -7.92
CA SER A 146 17.40 14.02 -8.96
C SER A 146 18.17 15.23 -8.40
N ASN A 147 17.82 15.69 -7.19
CA ASN A 147 18.51 16.79 -6.51
C ASN A 147 19.89 16.42 -5.95
N TYR A 148 20.16 15.12 -5.76
CA TYR A 148 21.43 14.61 -5.21
C TYR A 148 22.44 14.21 -6.30
N GLY A 149 22.10 14.50 -7.55
CA GLY A 149 23.00 14.45 -8.68
C GLY A 149 23.28 13.04 -9.19
N HIS A 150 23.63 13.04 -10.47
CA HIS A 150 24.08 11.91 -11.27
C HIS A 150 25.26 11.14 -10.63
N ARG A 151 25.93 11.62 -9.56
CA ARG A 151 27.10 10.94 -8.93
C ARG A 151 26.76 9.64 -8.20
N VAL A 152 25.64 9.57 -7.48
CA VAL A 152 25.18 8.32 -6.81
C VAL A 152 24.89 7.21 -7.84
N TYR A 153 24.52 7.61 -9.07
CA TYR A 153 24.13 6.72 -10.16
C TYR A 153 25.20 6.60 -11.27
N GLN A 154 26.25 7.42 -11.26
CA GLN A 154 27.32 7.47 -12.28
C GLN A 154 28.28 6.29 -12.17
N ASP A 155 28.51 5.81 -10.95
CA ASP A 155 29.44 4.70 -10.69
C ASP A 155 28.92 3.37 -11.26
N PHE A 156 27.67 3.34 -11.73
CA PHE A 156 27.06 2.24 -12.48
C PHE A 156 26.64 2.68 -13.90
N ARG A 157 27.58 3.10 -14.74
CA ARG A 157 27.33 3.29 -16.19
C ARG A 157 26.79 2.04 -16.90
N SER A 158 26.99 0.86 -16.31
CA SER A 158 26.60 -0.44 -16.87
C SER A 158 25.24 -0.95 -16.40
N CYS A 159 24.61 -0.29 -15.41
CA CYS A 159 23.31 -0.70 -14.88
C CYS A 159 22.32 0.42 -15.16
N ARG A 160 21.11 0.07 -15.61
CA ARG A 160 19.99 1.01 -15.63
C ARG A 160 19.09 0.68 -14.44
N PRO A 161 19.49 1.02 -13.19
CA PRO A 161 18.63 0.81 -12.05
C PRO A 161 17.35 1.62 -12.26
N GLN A 162 16.21 1.04 -11.87
CA GLN A 162 14.97 1.79 -11.87
C GLN A 162 15.08 2.87 -10.80
N VAL A 163 15.25 4.14 -11.22
CA VAL A 163 15.29 5.27 -10.29
C VAL A 163 13.88 5.48 -9.76
N VAL A 164 13.70 5.30 -8.45
CA VAL A 164 12.43 5.51 -7.75
C VAL A 164 12.66 6.40 -6.55
N ASP A 165 11.90 7.49 -6.49
CA ASP A 165 11.76 8.40 -5.36
C ASP A 165 10.28 8.80 -5.23
N MET A 166 9.94 9.54 -4.16
CA MET A 166 8.56 9.95 -3.93
C MET A 166 8.01 10.86 -5.04
N LYS A 167 8.84 11.68 -5.68
CA LYS A 167 8.40 12.54 -6.79
C LYS A 167 8.04 11.72 -8.03
N THR A 168 8.84 10.70 -8.32
CA THR A 168 8.60 9.74 -9.40
C THR A 168 7.34 8.95 -9.12
N LEU A 169 7.17 8.45 -7.90
CA LEU A 169 5.94 7.78 -7.46
C LEU A 169 4.70 8.65 -7.63
N GLU A 170 4.75 9.89 -7.15
CA GLU A 170 3.65 10.87 -7.29
C GLU A 170 3.29 11.07 -8.78
N ASN A 171 4.30 11.25 -9.65
CA ASN A 171 4.07 11.40 -11.09
C ASN A 171 3.41 10.15 -11.71
N LEU A 172 3.86 8.95 -11.34
CA LEU A 172 3.27 7.69 -11.82
C LEU A 172 1.82 7.53 -11.34
N VAL A 173 1.52 7.96 -10.11
CA VAL A 173 0.14 7.99 -9.58
C VAL A 173 -0.71 8.95 -10.39
N VAL A 174 -0.26 10.20 -10.58
CA VAL A 174 -1.00 11.22 -11.36
C VAL A 174 -1.22 10.79 -12.81
N GLN A 175 -0.29 10.04 -13.40
CA GLN A 175 -0.43 9.46 -14.74
C GLN A 175 -1.25 8.16 -14.79
N GLU A 176 -1.88 7.76 -13.68
CA GLU A 176 -2.72 6.56 -13.56
C GLU A 176 -2.01 5.27 -14.01
N ARG A 177 -0.71 5.16 -13.73
CA ARG A 177 0.13 4.04 -14.20
C ARG A 177 -0.06 2.75 -13.40
N PHE A 178 -0.68 2.82 -12.22
CA PHE A 178 -0.89 1.67 -11.36
C PHE A 178 -2.23 0.99 -11.66
N GLN A 179 -2.21 -0.34 -11.72
CA GLN A 179 -3.41 -1.17 -11.89
C GLN A 179 -3.86 -1.82 -10.59
N THR A 180 -2.93 -1.97 -9.64
CA THR A 180 -3.14 -2.67 -8.37
C THR A 180 -2.36 -1.96 -7.26
N VAL A 181 -2.80 -2.14 -6.02
CA VAL A 181 -2.07 -1.64 -4.84
C VAL A 181 -0.75 -2.41 -4.69
N GLU A 182 -0.75 -3.71 -4.98
CA GLU A 182 0.47 -4.53 -4.97
C GLU A 182 1.50 -4.03 -5.99
N GLY A 183 1.03 -3.57 -7.16
CA GLY A 183 1.84 -2.92 -8.18
C GLY A 183 2.50 -1.64 -7.68
N PHE A 184 1.77 -0.80 -6.95
CA PHE A 184 2.32 0.37 -6.30
C PHE A 184 3.38 0.01 -5.24
N ILE A 185 3.13 -1.03 -4.45
CA ILE A 185 4.07 -1.58 -3.46
C ILE A 185 5.39 -2.03 -4.12
N THR A 186 5.37 -2.55 -5.35
CA THR A 186 6.62 -2.91 -6.04
C THR A 186 7.58 -1.73 -6.19
N GLN A 187 7.06 -0.51 -6.37
CA GLN A 187 7.89 0.69 -6.49
C GLN A 187 8.47 1.10 -5.12
N LEU A 188 7.72 0.91 -4.05
CA LEU A 188 8.23 1.08 -2.68
C LEU A 188 9.35 0.07 -2.37
N LYS A 189 9.28 -1.15 -2.90
CA LYS A 189 10.38 -2.14 -2.78
C LYS A 189 11.63 -1.70 -3.55
N TRP A 190 11.47 -1.10 -4.73
CA TRP A 190 12.58 -0.49 -5.46
C TRP A 190 13.29 0.60 -4.66
N LEU A 191 12.52 1.42 -3.93
CA LEU A 191 13.09 2.46 -3.05
C LEU A 191 14.03 1.84 -1.99
N LEU A 192 13.60 0.77 -1.32
CA LEU A 192 14.45 0.05 -0.36
C LEU A 192 15.63 -0.62 -1.04
N HIS A 193 15.38 -1.33 -2.14
CA HIS A 193 16.37 -2.06 -2.90
C HIS A 193 17.52 -1.13 -3.30
N ASN A 194 17.20 0.01 -3.93
CA ASN A 194 18.17 1.03 -4.30
C ASN A 194 18.91 1.53 -3.07
N SER A 195 18.20 1.83 -1.98
CA SER A 195 18.83 2.32 -0.74
C SER A 195 19.89 1.35 -0.21
N ILE A 196 19.58 0.04 -0.16
CA ILE A 196 20.53 -1.01 0.27
C ILE A 196 21.69 -1.17 -0.73
N VAL A 197 21.40 -1.19 -2.03
CA VAL A 197 22.39 -1.40 -3.09
C VAL A 197 23.41 -0.25 -3.14
N PHE A 198 22.96 1.00 -3.06
CA PHE A 198 23.84 2.16 -3.17
C PHE A 198 24.54 2.51 -1.86
N ASN A 199 23.83 2.42 -0.73
CA ASN A 199 24.34 2.95 0.54
C ASN A 199 24.78 1.83 1.49
N GLY A 200 24.35 0.59 1.24
CA GLY A 200 24.53 -0.53 2.16
C GLY A 200 23.41 -0.61 3.20
N ARG A 201 23.16 -1.82 3.71
CA ARG A 201 22.07 -2.10 4.66
C ARG A 201 22.18 -1.33 5.97
N THR A 202 23.41 -1.08 6.42
CA THR A 202 23.71 -0.39 7.68
C THR A 202 23.80 1.12 7.55
N ALA A 203 23.66 1.68 6.35
CA ALA A 203 23.71 3.13 6.17
C ALA A 203 22.49 3.82 6.78
N ARG A 204 22.72 5.04 7.28
CA ARG A 204 21.68 5.86 7.91
C ARG A 204 20.49 6.09 6.98
N VAL A 205 20.75 6.42 5.71
CA VAL A 205 19.69 6.61 4.70
C VAL A 205 18.86 5.33 4.47
N THR A 206 19.47 4.15 4.55
CA THR A 206 18.76 2.86 4.42
C THR A 206 17.88 2.56 5.63
N ALA A 207 18.37 2.86 6.84
CA ALA A 207 17.57 2.77 8.05
C ALA A 207 16.35 3.70 8.00
N LEU A 208 16.55 4.95 7.55
CA LEU A 208 15.46 5.91 7.34
C LEU A 208 14.48 5.47 6.26
N THR A 209 14.97 4.91 5.16
CA THR A 209 14.12 4.34 4.10
C THR A 209 13.25 3.22 4.68
N SER A 210 13.81 2.39 5.55
CA SER A 210 13.08 1.31 6.22
C SER A 210 12.02 1.82 7.20
N GLU A 211 12.33 2.88 7.98
CA GLU A 211 11.35 3.57 8.85
C GLU A 211 10.18 4.11 8.03
N PHE A 212 10.48 4.83 6.94
CA PHE A 212 9.48 5.35 6.02
C PHE A 212 8.59 4.23 5.45
N LEU A 213 9.19 3.15 4.96
CA LEU A 213 8.45 2.05 4.35
C LEU A 213 7.59 1.29 5.34
N THR A 214 8.03 1.14 6.59
CA THR A 214 7.21 0.54 7.65
C THR A 214 5.93 1.33 7.89
N MET A 215 6.03 2.66 7.93
CA MET A 215 4.87 3.56 8.02
C MET A 215 4.01 3.47 6.75
N ALA A 216 4.62 3.54 5.56
CA ALA A 216 3.91 3.48 4.29
C ALA A 216 3.12 2.18 4.12
N PHE A 217 3.70 1.05 4.50
CA PHE A 217 3.04 -0.26 4.47
C PHE A 217 1.89 -0.36 5.48
N THR A 218 2.03 0.25 6.64
CA THR A 218 0.94 0.35 7.63
C THR A 218 -0.23 1.17 7.07
N ASP A 219 0.06 2.29 6.41
CA ASP A 219 -0.95 3.12 5.77
C ASP A 219 -1.65 2.41 4.60
N LEU A 220 -0.89 1.74 3.72
CA LEU A 220 -1.46 0.99 2.60
C LEU A 220 -2.31 -0.19 3.08
N ASN A 221 -1.88 -0.87 4.14
CA ASN A 221 -2.74 -1.82 4.83
C ASN A 221 -4.06 -1.15 5.19
N ASN A 222 -4.04 -0.07 5.96
CA ASN A 222 -5.26 0.60 6.41
C ASN A 222 -6.17 1.03 5.25
N VAL A 223 -5.58 1.40 4.11
CA VAL A 223 -6.29 1.66 2.85
C VAL A 223 -7.02 0.41 2.39
N VAL A 224 -6.32 -0.70 2.14
CA VAL A 224 -6.93 -1.94 1.60
C VAL A 224 -7.84 -2.65 2.58
N TRP A 225 -7.64 -2.43 3.88
CA TRP A 225 -8.55 -2.87 4.96
C TRP A 225 -9.91 -2.15 4.90
N THR A 226 -10.08 -1.17 4.04
CA THR A 226 -11.35 -0.49 3.82
C THR A 226 -11.79 -0.76 2.39
N CYS A 227 -13.10 -0.87 2.14
CA CYS A 227 -13.55 -1.01 0.76
C CYS A 227 -13.19 0.23 -0.07
N VAL A 228 -13.07 0.05 -1.39
CA VAL A 228 -12.68 1.10 -2.34
C VAL A 228 -13.60 2.32 -2.23
N ASP A 229 -14.92 2.10 -2.16
CA ASP A 229 -15.90 3.19 -2.12
C ASP A 229 -15.79 4.01 -0.84
N CYS A 230 -15.67 3.35 0.32
CA CYS A 230 -15.43 4.06 1.57
C CYS A 230 -14.12 4.84 1.54
N GLN A 231 -13.05 4.31 0.90
CA GLN A 231 -11.80 5.04 0.73
C GLN A 231 -11.96 6.29 -0.15
N LEU A 232 -12.64 6.16 -1.29
CA LEU A 232 -12.94 7.28 -2.16
C LEU A 232 -13.76 8.35 -1.43
N GLN A 233 -14.81 7.94 -0.73
CA GLN A 233 -15.66 8.84 0.08
C GLN A 233 -14.85 9.57 1.15
N ILE A 234 -13.96 8.89 1.88
CA ILE A 234 -13.06 9.51 2.86
C ILE A 234 -12.12 10.53 2.20
N ASN A 235 -11.63 10.24 0.98
CA ASN A 235 -10.63 11.06 0.30
C ASN A 235 -11.23 12.29 -0.40
N VAL A 236 -12.44 12.19 -0.94
CA VAL A 236 -13.09 13.27 -1.70
C VAL A 236 -13.90 14.22 -0.82
N THR A 237 -14.27 13.80 0.39
CA THR A 237 -15.00 14.64 1.33
C THR A 237 -14.02 15.50 2.14
N PRO A 238 -14.05 16.84 1.99
CA PRO A 238 -13.26 17.72 2.86
C PRO A 238 -13.60 17.44 4.32
N GLN A 239 -12.61 17.38 5.21
CA GLN A 239 -12.84 17.12 6.65
C GLN A 239 -13.84 18.10 7.29
N ASP A 240 -14.08 19.25 6.66
CA ASP A 240 -15.01 20.31 7.06
C ASP A 240 -16.41 20.25 6.40
N ARG A 241 -16.72 19.28 5.53
CA ARG A 241 -18.03 19.19 4.84
C ARG A 241 -18.71 17.84 5.05
N SER A 242 -19.85 17.92 5.74
CA SER A 242 -20.94 16.97 5.94
C SER A 242 -20.61 15.48 6.17
N HIS A 243 -21.19 14.97 7.26
CA HIS A 243 -21.31 13.55 7.60
C HIS A 243 -22.00 12.69 6.51
N ASP A 244 -22.45 13.31 5.41
CA ASP A 244 -23.15 12.67 4.30
C ASP A 244 -22.29 11.63 3.58
N PHE A 245 -20.96 11.73 3.62
CA PHE A 245 -20.09 10.72 3.02
C PHE A 245 -20.38 9.33 3.61
N PHE A 246 -20.71 9.27 4.90
CA PHE A 246 -21.00 8.02 5.59
C PHE A 246 -22.42 7.51 5.31
N LEU A 247 -23.28 8.32 4.68
CA LEU A 247 -24.61 7.93 4.22
C LEU A 247 -24.61 7.33 2.81
N LEU A 248 -23.53 7.51 2.04
CA LEU A 248 -23.42 7.00 0.68
C LEU A 248 -23.27 5.47 0.67
N PRO A 249 -24.18 4.73 0.02
CA PRO A 249 -24.01 3.30 -0.23
C PRO A 249 -22.74 3.00 -1.04
N CYS A 250 -22.10 1.87 -0.73
CA CYS A 250 -21.00 1.33 -1.53
C CYS A 250 -21.57 0.37 -2.61
N ARG A 251 -20.80 0.11 -3.67
CA ARG A 251 -21.09 -0.91 -4.71
C ARG A 251 -21.41 -2.27 -4.09
N THR A 252 -20.70 -2.59 -3.02
CA THR A 252 -21.02 -3.70 -2.12
C THR A 252 -21.48 -3.10 -0.78
N PRO A 253 -22.79 -3.08 -0.48
CA PRO A 253 -23.32 -2.41 0.70
C PRO A 253 -22.80 -3.05 1.99
N HIS A 254 -22.68 -2.24 3.03
CA HIS A 254 -22.23 -2.72 4.35
C HIS A 254 -23.44 -2.90 5.27
N PRO A 255 -23.69 -4.11 5.80
CA PRO A 255 -24.76 -4.30 6.75
C PRO A 255 -24.58 -3.40 7.97
N VAL A 256 -25.65 -2.79 8.45
CA VAL A 256 -25.64 -2.13 9.76
C VAL A 256 -25.83 -3.19 10.84
N ILE A 257 -25.02 -3.11 11.89
CA ILE A 257 -25.08 -3.99 13.07
C ILE A 257 -24.96 -3.17 14.36
N TRP A 258 -25.37 -3.77 15.48
CA TRP A 258 -25.07 -3.26 16.81
C TRP A 258 -23.79 -3.86 17.34
N VAL A 259 -22.95 -3.04 17.98
CA VAL A 259 -21.66 -3.45 18.51
C VAL A 259 -21.50 -2.99 19.95
N LYS A 260 -21.01 -3.86 20.83
CA LYS A 260 -20.74 -3.55 22.23
C LYS A 260 -19.26 -3.31 22.45
N LEU A 261 -18.86 -2.07 22.73
CA LEU A 261 -17.53 -1.76 23.26
C LEU A 261 -17.56 -1.68 24.79
N ASP A 262 -16.43 -2.00 25.40
CA ASP A 262 -16.29 -1.92 26.85
C ASP A 262 -16.32 -0.45 27.28
N GLY A 263 -17.18 -0.12 28.26
CA GLY A 263 -17.39 1.26 28.70
C GLY A 263 -18.40 2.08 27.87
N TYR A 264 -18.94 1.54 26.78
CA TYR A 264 -19.92 2.23 25.92
C TYR A 264 -21.26 1.49 25.88
N PRO A 265 -22.39 2.17 25.56
CA PRO A 265 -23.63 1.49 25.19
C PRO A 265 -23.43 0.71 23.88
N TRP A 266 -24.39 -0.15 23.51
CA TRP A 266 -24.42 -0.69 22.15
C TRP A 266 -24.47 0.45 21.13
N TRP A 267 -23.56 0.42 20.17
CA TRP A 267 -23.37 1.48 19.17
C TRP A 267 -23.60 0.93 17.76
N PRO A 268 -24.25 1.68 16.86
CA PRO A 268 -24.44 1.24 15.49
C PRO A 268 -23.13 1.35 14.69
N ALA A 269 -22.87 0.37 13.84
CA ALA A 269 -21.71 0.36 12.96
C ALA A 269 -22.01 -0.30 11.61
N LYS A 270 -21.30 0.10 10.57
CA LYS A 270 -21.20 -0.65 9.32
C LYS A 270 -20.29 -1.86 9.54
N LEU A 271 -20.78 -3.04 9.19
CA LEU A 271 -19.99 -4.27 9.12
C LEU A 271 -19.18 -4.27 7.83
N ILE A 272 -17.86 -4.08 7.95
CA ILE A 272 -16.96 -4.09 6.80
C ILE A 272 -16.67 -5.53 6.39
N GLY A 273 -16.50 -6.45 7.36
CA GLY A 273 -16.48 -7.90 7.16
C GLY A 273 -15.57 -8.64 8.14
N THR A 274 -15.31 -9.92 7.93
CA THR A 274 -14.51 -10.79 8.84
C THR A 274 -13.02 -10.57 8.66
N LYS A 275 -12.22 -10.67 9.73
CA LYS A 275 -10.76 -10.62 9.66
C LYS A 275 -10.25 -11.94 9.09
N ASN A 276 -9.35 -11.88 8.09
CA ASN A 276 -8.71 -13.09 7.58
C ASN A 276 -8.01 -13.88 8.68
N PHE A 277 -8.16 -15.21 8.63
CA PHE A 277 -7.59 -16.16 9.58
C PHE A 277 -8.12 -16.07 11.02
N ASP A 278 -9.16 -15.25 11.26
CA ASP A 278 -9.89 -15.16 12.54
C ASP A 278 -11.36 -14.84 12.27
N GLU A 279 -12.12 -15.88 11.87
CA GLU A 279 -13.55 -15.79 11.52
C GLU A 279 -14.43 -15.23 12.66
N ASP A 280 -13.95 -15.33 13.90
CA ASP A 280 -14.60 -14.79 15.09
C ASP A 280 -14.37 -13.29 15.29
N THR A 281 -13.58 -12.63 14.46
CA THR A 281 -13.29 -11.20 14.51
C THR A 281 -13.83 -10.51 13.27
N VAL A 282 -14.52 -9.40 13.48
CA VAL A 282 -15.09 -8.57 12.41
C VAL A 282 -14.54 -7.17 12.50
N GLN A 283 -14.36 -6.54 11.35
CA GLN A 283 -14.04 -5.13 11.27
C GLN A 283 -15.33 -4.32 11.13
N VAL A 284 -15.43 -3.29 11.95
CA VAL A 284 -16.60 -2.41 12.01
C VAL A 284 -16.17 -0.95 11.86
N PHE A 285 -17.07 -0.14 11.33
CA PHE A 285 -16.89 1.30 11.12
C PHE A 285 -18.08 2.04 11.74
N PHE A 286 -17.85 2.76 12.85
CA PHE A 286 -18.90 3.31 13.69
C PHE A 286 -19.56 4.55 13.08
N PHE A 287 -20.88 4.64 13.25
CA PHE A 287 -21.63 5.87 12.98
C PHE A 287 -21.35 6.92 14.07
N GLY A 288 -21.36 8.20 13.69
CA GLY A 288 -21.20 9.35 14.58
C GLY A 288 -19.76 9.85 14.74
N ASP A 289 -18.78 8.98 14.98
CA ASP A 289 -17.37 9.39 15.14
C ASP A 289 -16.42 8.80 14.08
N TYR A 290 -16.93 7.94 13.21
CA TYR A 290 -16.18 7.37 12.08
C TYR A 290 -14.89 6.67 12.52
N THR A 291 -14.91 6.06 13.70
CA THR A 291 -13.81 5.21 14.14
C THR A 291 -13.96 3.80 13.59
N LYS A 292 -12.83 3.12 13.37
CA LYS A 292 -12.78 1.71 12.95
C LYS A 292 -12.27 0.86 14.09
N ALA A 293 -12.81 -0.35 14.24
CA ALA A 293 -12.34 -1.31 15.23
C ALA A 293 -12.46 -2.75 14.75
N TYR A 294 -11.67 -3.63 15.36
CA TYR A 294 -11.87 -5.08 15.29
C TYR A 294 -12.64 -5.53 16.52
N MET A 295 -13.72 -6.28 16.30
CA MET A 295 -14.65 -6.71 17.33
C MET A 295 -14.87 -8.21 17.22
N LYS A 296 -14.97 -8.91 18.35
CA LYS A 296 -15.39 -10.30 18.33
C LYS A 296 -16.87 -10.40 17.94
N VAL A 297 -17.26 -11.37 17.11
CA VAL A 297 -18.65 -11.59 16.66
C VAL A 297 -19.62 -11.65 17.84
N LYS A 298 -19.22 -12.25 18.97
CA LYS A 298 -20.01 -12.29 20.22
C LYS A 298 -20.35 -10.92 20.82
N LYS A 299 -19.59 -9.87 20.48
CA LYS A 299 -19.86 -8.48 20.87
C LYS A 299 -20.72 -7.74 19.82
N CYS A 300 -21.26 -8.46 18.84
CA CYS A 300 -22.08 -7.92 17.77
C CYS A 300 -23.50 -8.52 17.80
N LYS A 301 -24.48 -7.74 17.33
CA LYS A 301 -25.89 -8.15 17.20
C LYS A 301 -26.45 -7.62 15.89
N SER A 302 -27.46 -8.30 15.35
CA SER A 302 -28.21 -7.81 14.19
C SER A 302 -28.80 -6.43 14.50
N TYR A 303 -28.76 -5.49 13.54
CA TYR A 303 -29.39 -4.20 13.76
C TYR A 303 -30.90 -4.35 13.94
N SER A 304 -31.46 -3.49 14.79
CA SER A 304 -32.88 -3.48 15.15
C SER A 304 -33.33 -2.07 15.48
N ARG A 305 -34.61 -1.78 15.22
CA ARG A 305 -35.21 -0.48 15.54
C ARG A 305 -35.22 -0.19 17.04
N GLN A 306 -35.41 -1.23 17.85
CA GLN A 306 -35.38 -1.09 19.30
C GLN A 306 -33.94 -0.87 19.81
N LYS A 307 -33.74 0.14 20.65
CA LYS A 307 -32.47 0.39 21.35
C LYS A 307 -32.17 -0.74 22.33
N ILE A 308 -30.96 -1.29 22.27
CA ILE A 308 -30.57 -2.45 23.09
C ILE A 308 -30.23 -2.06 24.54
N ASP A 309 -29.61 -0.89 24.76
CA ASP A 309 -29.29 -0.39 26.10
C ASP A 309 -30.08 0.89 26.40
N SER A 310 -31.04 0.82 27.32
CA SER A 310 -31.77 1.96 27.88
C SER A 310 -31.31 2.32 29.31
N THR A 311 -30.12 1.84 29.72
CA THR A 311 -29.68 1.95 31.11
C THR A 311 -29.29 3.38 31.49
N LYS A 312 -29.66 3.79 32.71
CA LYS A 312 -29.35 5.13 33.28
C LYS A 312 -27.84 5.44 33.34
N LYS A 313 -26.98 4.42 33.18
CA LYS A 313 -25.50 4.51 33.23
C LYS A 313 -24.91 5.34 32.08
N PHE A 314 -25.57 5.41 30.93
CA PHE A 314 -25.02 6.07 29.73
C PHE A 314 -25.73 7.39 29.35
N LYS A 315 -26.45 8.02 30.29
CA LYS A 315 -27.22 9.26 30.05
C LYS A 315 -26.41 10.35 29.33
N ASN A 316 -25.15 10.54 29.71
CA ASN A 316 -24.28 11.59 29.14
C ASN A 316 -23.89 11.32 27.68
N MET A 317 -23.98 10.07 27.22
CA MET A 317 -23.72 9.69 25.82
C MET A 317 -25.00 9.58 24.99
N GLY A 318 -26.19 9.74 25.59
CA GLY A 318 -27.48 9.56 24.91
C GLY A 318 -27.64 10.44 23.68
N THR A 319 -27.19 11.69 23.73
CA THR A 319 -27.27 12.60 22.56
C THR A 319 -26.38 12.15 21.41
N LYS A 320 -25.12 11.73 21.70
CA LYS A 320 -24.19 11.24 20.68
C LYS A 320 -24.69 9.93 20.07
N LEU A 321 -25.15 9.01 20.91
CA LEU A 321 -25.73 7.74 20.47
C LEU A 321 -26.97 7.98 19.60
N ASN A 322 -27.88 8.87 20.00
CA ASN A 322 -29.07 9.19 19.21
C ASN A 322 -28.71 9.78 17.83
N LYS A 323 -27.64 10.57 17.74
CA LYS A 323 -27.15 11.08 16.45
C LYS A 323 -26.62 9.93 15.58
N ALA A 324 -25.78 9.05 16.15
CA ALA A 324 -25.26 7.88 15.43
C ALA A 324 -26.38 6.94 14.96
N ILE A 325 -27.42 6.73 15.76
CA ILE A 325 -28.61 5.93 15.38
C ILE A 325 -29.35 6.58 14.22
N LYS A 326 -29.62 7.90 14.29
CA LYS A 326 -30.28 8.62 13.19
C LYS A 326 -29.48 8.54 11.89
N GLU A 327 -28.15 8.62 11.98
CA GLU A 327 -27.27 8.46 10.82
C GLU A 327 -27.31 7.04 10.25
N ALA A 328 -27.33 6.02 11.12
CA ALA A 328 -27.49 4.62 10.72
C ALA A 328 -28.83 4.36 10.03
N ASP A 329 -29.92 4.90 10.58
CA ASP A 329 -31.26 4.78 9.99
C ASP A 329 -31.34 5.51 8.63
N ALA A 330 -30.69 6.67 8.50
CA ALA A 330 -30.59 7.39 7.23
C ALA A 330 -29.80 6.60 6.18
N TYR A 331 -28.70 5.93 6.57
CA TYR A 331 -27.96 5.04 5.69
C TYR A 331 -28.80 3.84 5.23
N ILE A 332 -29.56 3.21 6.13
CA ILE A 332 -30.48 2.11 5.78
C ILE A 332 -31.57 2.59 4.82
N ALA A 333 -32.10 3.80 5.02
CA ALA A 333 -33.05 4.40 4.09
C ALA A 333 -32.42 4.65 2.70
N ALA A 334 -31.16 5.09 2.64
CA ALA A 334 -30.43 5.28 1.39
C ALA A 334 -30.17 3.94 0.67
N LEU A 335 -29.89 2.86 1.41
CA LEU A 335 -29.82 1.50 0.85
C LEU A 335 -31.15 1.10 0.21
N ALA A 336 -32.27 1.30 0.94
CA ALA A 336 -33.61 0.92 0.48
C ALA A 336 -34.06 1.68 -0.78
N GLN A 337 -33.63 2.93 -0.95
CA GLN A 337 -33.92 3.74 -2.14
C GLN A 337 -33.16 3.25 -3.37
N ASN A 338 -32.03 2.55 -3.17
CA ASN A 338 -31.23 2.04 -4.27
C ASN A 338 -31.79 0.69 -4.76
N LYS A 339 -32.35 0.71 -5.98
CA LYS A 339 -32.95 -0.47 -6.62
C LYS A 339 -31.98 -1.66 -6.78
N HIS A 340 -30.67 -1.42 -6.77
CA HIS A 340 -29.65 -2.48 -6.91
C HIS A 340 -29.34 -3.21 -5.60
N PHE A 341 -29.47 -2.55 -4.44
CA PHE A 341 -29.07 -3.13 -3.15
C PHE A 341 -30.24 -3.77 -2.42
N GLY A 342 -31.46 -3.29 -2.67
CA GLY A 342 -32.64 -3.71 -1.91
C GLY A 342 -32.61 -3.19 -0.48
N LEU A 343 -33.60 -3.62 0.31
CA LEU A 343 -33.75 -3.24 1.71
C LEU A 343 -32.91 -4.16 2.59
N GLN A 344 -32.06 -3.61 3.47
CA GLN A 344 -31.56 -4.38 4.59
C GLN A 344 -32.74 -4.78 5.47
N VAL A 345 -32.96 -6.08 5.65
CA VAL A 345 -33.98 -6.56 6.59
C VAL A 345 -33.58 -6.15 8.02
N VAL A 346 -34.40 -5.32 8.66
CA VAL A 346 -34.21 -4.86 10.03
C VAL A 346 -35.26 -5.50 10.92
N ASN A 347 -34.81 -6.26 11.92
CA ASN A 347 -35.70 -6.91 12.89
C ASN A 347 -36.20 -5.90 13.93
N GLU A 348 -37.36 -6.18 14.54
CA GLU A 348 -37.88 -5.36 15.64
C GLU A 348 -36.98 -5.45 16.88
N THR A 349 -36.50 -6.66 17.20
CA THR A 349 -35.60 -6.94 18.32
C THR A 349 -34.21 -7.37 17.86
N ALA A 350 -33.17 -6.94 18.57
CA ALA A 350 -31.80 -7.35 18.29
C ALA A 350 -31.56 -8.83 18.63
N SER A 351 -30.96 -9.55 17.70
CA SER A 351 -30.54 -10.95 17.87
C SER A 351 -29.02 -11.06 17.85
N ALA A 352 -28.46 -12.16 18.37
CA ALA A 352 -27.03 -12.42 18.24
C ALA A 352 -26.61 -12.43 16.77
N LEU A 353 -25.44 -11.88 16.45
CA LEU A 353 -24.93 -11.94 15.10
C LEU A 353 -24.46 -13.39 14.83
N PRO A 354 -25.01 -14.09 13.81
CA PRO A 354 -24.50 -15.40 13.42
C PRO A 354 -23.15 -15.26 12.71
N ASN A 355 -22.55 -16.40 12.35
CA ASN A 355 -21.37 -16.40 11.50
C ASN A 355 -21.67 -15.67 10.19
N ILE A 356 -20.76 -14.78 9.79
CA ILE A 356 -20.90 -14.02 8.55
C ILE A 356 -20.67 -14.99 7.40
N THR A 357 -21.77 -15.43 6.81
CA THR A 357 -21.83 -16.39 5.71
C THR A 357 -22.65 -15.79 4.57
N THR A 358 -22.52 -16.35 3.37
CA THR A 358 -23.30 -15.88 2.22
C THR A 358 -24.80 -16.04 2.48
N ASP A 359 -25.20 -17.13 3.14
CA ASP A 359 -26.59 -17.36 3.56
C ASP A 359 -27.09 -16.29 4.52
N PHE A 360 -26.28 -15.95 5.54
CA PHE A 360 -26.62 -14.85 6.44
C PHE A 360 -26.77 -13.53 5.68
N MET A 361 -25.82 -13.19 4.79
CA MET A 361 -25.93 -11.96 4.00
C MET A 361 -27.18 -11.97 3.10
N LYS A 362 -27.57 -13.13 2.56
CA LYS A 362 -28.81 -13.31 1.78
C LYS A 362 -30.06 -13.05 2.62
N THR A 363 -30.04 -13.37 3.91
CA THR A 363 -31.17 -13.02 4.80
C THR A 363 -31.31 -11.51 5.00
N LEU A 364 -30.19 -10.78 5.00
CA LEU A 364 -30.20 -9.33 5.14
C LEU A 364 -30.50 -8.62 3.81
N PHE A 365 -30.02 -9.17 2.70
CA PHE A 365 -30.13 -8.60 1.35
C PHE A 365 -30.65 -9.66 0.36
N PRO A 366 -31.95 -10.01 0.43
CA PRO A 366 -32.51 -11.13 -0.33
C PRO A 366 -32.54 -10.93 -1.84
N THR A 367 -32.44 -9.68 -2.30
CA THR A 367 -32.48 -9.31 -3.72
C THR A 367 -31.10 -9.21 -4.36
N MET A 368 -30.02 -9.40 -3.59
CA MET A 368 -28.66 -9.28 -4.10
C MET A 368 -28.17 -10.57 -4.77
N GLU A 369 -27.37 -10.40 -5.82
CA GLU A 369 -26.71 -11.50 -6.54
C GLU A 369 -25.70 -12.23 -5.65
N GLU A 370 -25.53 -13.54 -5.90
CA GLU A 370 -24.72 -14.41 -5.04
C GLU A 370 -23.23 -14.03 -5.03
N GLU A 371 -22.71 -13.56 -6.17
CA GLU A 371 -21.35 -13.05 -6.31
C GLU A 371 -21.10 -11.87 -5.36
N VAL A 372 -22.03 -10.93 -5.29
CA VAL A 372 -21.89 -9.76 -4.40
C VAL A 372 -21.99 -10.17 -2.94
N LEU A 373 -22.86 -11.14 -2.61
CA LEU A 373 -22.96 -11.69 -1.26
C LEU A 373 -21.67 -12.42 -0.83
N LYS A 374 -20.93 -13.05 -1.75
CA LYS A 374 -19.62 -13.66 -1.48
C LYS A 374 -18.57 -12.58 -1.14
N ASP A 375 -18.55 -11.47 -1.88
CA ASP A 375 -17.64 -10.34 -1.63
C ASP A 375 -17.91 -9.64 -0.28
N MET A 376 -19.15 -9.71 0.21
CA MET A 376 -19.54 -9.22 1.52
C MET A 376 -18.95 -10.07 2.67
N VAL A 377 -18.77 -11.37 2.45
CA VAL A 377 -18.39 -12.35 3.47
C VAL A 377 -16.89 -12.48 3.67
N ASN A 378 -16.11 -12.41 2.58
CA ASN A 378 -14.67 -12.69 2.63
C ASN A 378 -13.86 -11.48 2.15
N PRO A 379 -13.57 -10.51 3.04
CA PRO A 379 -13.11 -9.19 2.59
C PRO A 379 -11.63 -9.11 2.29
N PHE A 380 -10.81 -9.90 3.00
CA PHE A 380 -9.41 -9.56 3.14
C PHE A 380 -8.54 -10.60 2.45
N THR A 381 -7.40 -10.15 1.98
CA THR A 381 -6.21 -10.94 1.77
C THR A 381 -5.12 -10.01 2.28
N PRO A 382 -4.34 -10.36 3.31
CA PRO A 382 -3.32 -9.46 3.80
C PRO A 382 -2.37 -9.12 2.66
N LEU A 383 -2.07 -7.84 2.45
CA LEU A 383 -0.99 -7.42 1.54
C LEU A 383 0.37 -8.05 1.90
N PHE A 384 0.52 -8.46 3.16
CA PHE A 384 1.79 -8.89 3.76
C PHE A 384 1.83 -10.39 4.03
N GLN A 385 1.89 -11.18 2.97
CA GLN A 385 2.69 -12.41 2.95
C GLN A 385 3.98 -12.25 2.13
N VAL A 386 4.17 -11.11 1.44
CA VAL A 386 5.35 -10.89 0.62
C VAL A 386 6.43 -10.23 1.47
N GLY A 387 7.37 -11.05 1.97
CA GLY A 387 8.53 -10.61 2.73
C GLY A 387 9.23 -9.40 2.11
N ILE A 388 9.64 -8.48 2.97
CA ILE A 388 10.63 -7.45 2.66
C ILE A 388 12.00 -8.12 2.68
#